data_AF-A0A4Q6AII0-F1
#
_entry.id   AF-A0A4Q6AII0-F1
#
_cell.length_a   1.000
_cell.length_b   1.000
_cell.length_c   1.000
_cell.angle_alpha   90.00
_cell.angle_beta   90.00
_cell.angle_gamma   90.00
#
_symmetry.space_group_name_H-M   'P 1'
#
loop_
_entity.id
_entity.type
_entity.pdbx_description
1 polymer ?
#
loop_
_entity_poly.entity_id
_entity_poly.type
_entity_poly.pdbx_seq_one_letter_code
_entity_poly.pdbx_strand_id
1 'polypeptide(L)'
;MRTVSESMQEYARGITGGLLFSLPLLFTMEVWWAGFSIYPFQLLIYVVVTFLLLLGYNRFAGLREDASWKEVFIDSIEEIGIGFILSFVVLWNLGQIDFASMQSEEIMGKIIIETMTVAIGVSVGTAQLGGAGEQSDGGESKADVSAEAGTSNTDGKLLLALCGSILIAGNVAPTEEIPMIAYETTPLRLLAM
;
A
#
# COMPACT_ATOMS: atom_id res chain seq x y z
N MET A 1 -21.44 13.35 11.36
CA MET A 1 -20.31 14.13 10.81
C MET A 1 -19.10 13.80 11.66
N ARG A 2 -18.00 13.35 11.06
CA ARG A 2 -16.75 13.01 11.78
C ARG A 2 -16.28 14.21 12.60
N THR A 3 -15.76 13.98 13.80
CA THR A 3 -15.06 15.05 14.52
C THR A 3 -13.69 15.28 13.88
N VAL A 4 -13.17 16.52 13.91
CA VAL A 4 -11.87 16.84 13.31
C VAL A 4 -10.75 15.96 13.87
N SER A 5 -10.87 15.55 15.14
CA SER A 5 -9.93 14.66 15.81
C SER A 5 -9.94 13.24 15.23
N GLU A 6 -11.11 12.69 14.90
CA GLU A 6 -11.23 11.34 14.30
C GLU A 6 -10.58 11.30 12.92
N SER A 7 -10.87 12.29 12.06
CA SER A 7 -10.26 12.38 10.73
C SER A 7 -8.74 12.51 10.81
N MET A 8 -8.23 13.30 11.76
CA MET A 8 -6.79 13.44 11.95
C MET A 8 -6.12 12.13 12.41
N GLN A 9 -6.79 11.35 13.27
CA GLN A 9 -6.29 10.04 13.69
C GLN A 9 -6.31 9.02 12.54
N GLU A 10 -7.37 9.00 11.73
CA GLU A 10 -7.44 8.15 10.52
C GLU A 10 -6.29 8.48 9.56
N TYR A 11 -6.05 9.76 9.25
CA TYR A 11 -4.93 10.15 8.41
C TYR A 11 -3.57 9.80 9.02
N ALA A 12 -3.39 9.98 10.32
CA ALA A 12 -2.14 9.61 10.99
C ALA A 12 -1.87 8.10 10.89
N ARG A 13 -2.91 7.28 11.07
CA ARG A 13 -2.86 5.81 10.90
C ARG A 13 -2.54 5.42 9.47
N GLY A 14 -3.21 6.05 8.50
CA GLY A 14 -2.94 5.86 7.08
C GLY A 14 -1.50 6.22 6.72
N ILE A 15 -1.02 7.40 7.10
CA ILE A 15 0.38 7.81 6.87
C ILE A 15 1.36 6.82 7.52
N THR A 16 1.08 6.39 8.76
CA THR A 16 1.95 5.45 9.47
C THR A 16 2.01 4.10 8.76
N GLY A 17 0.89 3.54 8.34
CA GLY A 17 0.89 2.28 7.59
C GLY A 17 1.49 2.43 6.19
N GLY A 18 1.19 3.54 5.50
CA GLY A 18 1.78 3.92 4.23
C GLY A 18 3.29 3.82 4.30
N LEU A 19 3.90 4.55 5.24
CA LEU A 19 5.35 4.50 5.45
C LEU A 19 5.83 3.11 5.92
N LEU A 20 5.21 2.50 6.92
CA LEU A 20 5.66 1.22 7.46
C LEU A 20 5.76 0.12 6.39
N PHE A 21 4.77 0.05 5.49
CA PHE A 21 4.71 -0.99 4.46
C PHE A 21 5.41 -0.63 3.15
N SER A 22 5.83 0.62 2.94
CA SER A 22 6.49 1.05 1.71
C SER A 22 7.90 1.59 1.90
N LEU A 23 8.34 1.79 3.14
CA LEU A 23 9.67 2.33 3.46
C LEU A 23 10.80 1.58 2.77
N PRO A 24 10.85 0.23 2.74
CA PRO A 24 11.90 -0.48 2.02
C PRO A 24 11.94 -0.12 0.54
N LEU A 25 10.77 -0.09 -0.12
CA LEU A 25 10.67 0.21 -1.54
C LEU A 25 11.07 1.66 -1.84
N LEU A 26 10.56 2.61 -1.04
CA LEU A 26 10.90 4.03 -1.13
C LEU A 26 12.39 4.32 -1.01
N PHE A 27 13.18 3.40 -0.45
CA PHE A 27 14.62 3.54 -0.21
C PHE A 27 15.49 2.70 -1.16
N THR A 28 14.90 2.04 -2.16
CA THR A 28 15.62 1.14 -3.07
C THR A 28 15.84 1.76 -4.45
N MET A 29 17.07 1.65 -4.94
CA MET A 29 17.46 2.19 -6.25
C MET A 29 16.68 1.54 -7.38
N GLU A 30 16.38 0.25 -7.25
CA GLU A 30 15.74 -0.58 -8.26
C GLU A 30 14.30 -0.10 -8.55
N VAL A 31 13.57 0.35 -7.52
CA VAL A 31 12.22 0.90 -7.69
C VAL A 31 12.28 2.29 -8.32
N TRP A 32 13.23 3.13 -7.89
CA TRP A 32 13.42 4.45 -8.50
C TRP A 32 13.78 4.33 -9.99
N TRP A 33 14.60 3.36 -10.35
CA TRP A 33 15.02 3.10 -11.73
C TRP A 33 13.94 2.41 -12.56
N ALA A 34 13.04 1.65 -11.93
CA ALA A 34 11.84 1.16 -12.63
C ALA A 34 11.01 2.31 -13.22
N GLY A 35 11.02 3.48 -12.56
CA GLY A 35 10.42 4.71 -13.07
C GLY A 35 10.99 5.23 -14.39
N PHE A 36 12.23 4.87 -14.72
CA PHE A 36 12.85 5.19 -16.02
C PHE A 36 12.46 4.20 -17.12
N SER A 37 12.29 2.92 -16.77
CA SER A 37 12.19 1.84 -17.77
C SER A 37 10.76 1.46 -18.14
N ILE A 38 9.77 1.91 -17.37
CA ILE A 38 8.37 1.52 -17.57
C ILE A 38 7.73 2.36 -18.69
N TYR A 39 7.11 1.66 -19.64
CA TYR A 39 6.36 2.32 -20.72
C TYR A 39 5.07 2.95 -20.16
N PRO A 40 4.59 4.08 -20.71
CA PRO A 40 3.40 4.79 -20.21
C PRO A 40 2.14 3.91 -20.07
N PHE A 41 1.96 2.97 -21.01
CA PHE A 41 0.82 2.05 -20.97
C PHE A 41 0.91 1.05 -19.80
N GLN A 42 2.10 0.57 -19.46
CA GLN A 42 2.31 -0.31 -18.30
C GLN A 42 2.08 0.44 -17.00
N LEU A 43 2.53 1.70 -16.92
CA LEU A 43 2.28 2.57 -15.77
C LEU A 43 0.78 2.81 -15.59
N LEU A 44 0.04 3.07 -16.67
CA LEU A 44 -1.41 3.20 -16.62
C LEU A 44 -2.08 1.92 -16.09
N ILE A 45 -1.66 0.75 -16.59
CA ILE A 45 -2.16 -0.54 -16.07
C ILE A 45 -1.86 -0.67 -14.58
N TYR A 46 -0.65 -0.31 -14.14
CA TYR A 46 -0.27 -0.39 -12.74
C TYR A 46 -1.15 0.49 -11.85
N VAL A 47 -1.45 1.72 -12.29
CA VAL A 47 -2.37 2.63 -11.60
C VAL A 47 -3.78 2.05 -11.55
N VAL A 48 -4.30 1.54 -12.67
CA VAL A 48 -5.65 0.96 -12.73
C VAL A 48 -5.77 -0.27 -11.83
N VAL A 49 -4.80 -1.18 -11.87
CA VAL A 49 -4.78 -2.38 -11.02
C VAL A 49 -4.71 -2.00 -9.55
N THR A 50 -3.84 -1.07 -9.18
CA THR A 50 -3.74 -0.58 -7.80
C THR A 50 -5.04 0.05 -7.35
N PHE A 51 -5.65 0.88 -8.19
CA PHE A 51 -6.92 1.52 -7.88
C PHE A 51 -8.06 0.50 -7.67
N LEU A 52 -8.15 -0.53 -8.52
CA LEU A 52 -9.11 -1.62 -8.34
C LEU A 52 -8.85 -2.41 -7.05
N LEU A 53 -7.58 -2.59 -6.68
CA LEU A 53 -7.19 -3.24 -5.44
C LEU A 53 -7.63 -2.40 -4.23
N LEU A 54 -7.40 -1.08 -4.24
CA LEU A 54 -7.86 -0.17 -3.19
C LEU A 54 -9.39 -0.16 -3.08
N LEU A 55 -10.11 -0.08 -4.19
CA LEU A 55 -11.58 -0.16 -4.19
C LEU A 55 -12.07 -1.45 -3.53
N GLY A 56 -11.45 -2.58 -3.88
CA GLY A 56 -11.80 -3.85 -3.28
C GLY A 56 -11.41 -3.92 -1.80
N TYR A 57 -10.21 -3.48 -1.43
CA TYR A 57 -9.78 -3.44 -0.04
C TYR A 57 -10.71 -2.58 0.81
N ASN A 58 -11.01 -1.35 0.38
CA ASN A 58 -11.93 -0.46 1.08
C ASN A 58 -13.37 -1.00 1.14
N ARG A 59 -13.77 -1.84 0.17
CA ARG A 59 -15.08 -2.50 0.18
C ARG A 59 -15.18 -3.65 1.19
N PHE A 60 -14.09 -4.42 1.38
CA PHE A 60 -14.12 -5.66 2.17
C PHE A 60 -13.40 -5.56 3.53
N ALA A 61 -12.43 -4.66 3.65
CA ALA A 61 -11.62 -4.41 4.84
C ALA A 61 -11.96 -3.08 5.51
N GLY A 62 -12.52 -2.14 4.74
CA GLY A 62 -12.84 -0.79 5.19
C GLY A 62 -13.87 -0.78 6.33
N LEU A 63 -13.62 0.12 7.29
CA LEU A 63 -14.19 0.30 8.63
C LEU A 63 -15.73 0.39 8.78
N ARG A 64 -16.56 0.05 7.78
CA ARG A 64 -18.02 0.15 7.86
C ARG A 64 -18.70 -0.89 6.98
N GLU A 65 -19.49 -1.80 7.58
CA GLU A 65 -20.28 -2.81 6.87
C GLU A 65 -21.27 -2.19 5.84
N ASP A 66 -21.61 -0.90 6.00
CA ASP A 66 -22.58 -0.17 5.17
C ASP A 66 -21.98 0.88 4.21
N ALA A 67 -20.66 0.87 3.97
CA ALA A 67 -20.02 1.87 3.10
C ALA A 67 -20.61 1.85 1.68
N SER A 68 -21.06 3.01 1.21
CA SER A 68 -21.55 3.17 -0.15
C SER A 68 -20.41 3.11 -1.17
N TRP A 69 -20.70 2.68 -2.40
CA TRP A 69 -19.70 2.67 -3.49
C TRP A 69 -19.04 4.04 -3.74
N LYS A 70 -19.73 5.14 -3.40
CA LYS A 70 -19.17 6.49 -3.51
C LYS A 70 -18.13 6.75 -2.43
N GLU A 71 -18.38 6.32 -1.20
CA GLU A 71 -17.42 6.47 -0.08
C GLU A 71 -16.17 5.64 -0.35
N VAL A 72 -16.33 4.37 -0.74
CA VAL A 72 -15.20 3.49 -1.12
C VAL A 72 -14.33 4.11 -2.21
N PHE A 73 -14.96 4.75 -3.20
CA PHE A 73 -14.25 5.43 -4.28
C PHE A 73 -13.50 6.68 -3.80
N ILE A 74 -14.12 7.48 -2.92
CA ILE A 74 -13.48 8.66 -2.33
C ILE A 74 -12.30 8.25 -1.46
N ASP A 75 -12.47 7.27 -0.57
CA ASP A 75 -11.42 6.76 0.32
C ASP A 75 -10.21 6.27 -0.51
N SER A 76 -10.46 5.54 -1.61
CA SER A 76 -9.41 5.05 -2.51
C SER A 76 -8.64 6.19 -3.21
N ILE A 77 -9.31 7.30 -3.52
CA ILE A 77 -8.65 8.49 -4.08
C ILE A 77 -7.85 9.23 -3.01
N GLU A 78 -8.38 9.33 -1.79
CA GLU A 78 -7.68 9.94 -0.66
C GLU A 78 -6.38 9.19 -0.35
N GLU A 79 -6.41 7.86 -0.34
CA GLU A 79 -5.23 7.01 -0.15
C GLU A 79 -4.16 7.22 -1.22
N ILE A 80 -4.56 7.30 -2.50
CA ILE A 80 -3.64 7.64 -3.59
C ILE A 80 -3.06 9.04 -3.40
N GLY A 81 -3.89 10.02 -3.00
CA GLY A 81 -3.44 11.39 -2.74
C GLY A 81 -2.41 11.46 -1.62
N ILE A 82 -2.64 10.75 -0.51
CA ILE A 82 -1.69 10.64 0.60
C ILE A 82 -0.42 9.94 0.13
N GLY A 83 -0.55 8.81 -0.59
CA GLY A 83 0.58 8.09 -1.16
C GLY A 83 1.44 8.96 -2.07
N PHE A 84 0.80 9.82 -2.87
CA PHE A 84 1.49 10.74 -3.79
C PHE A 84 2.30 11.79 -3.02
N ILE A 85 1.68 12.42 -2.02
CA ILE A 85 2.35 13.43 -1.19
C ILE A 85 3.52 12.79 -0.45
N LEU A 86 3.32 11.61 0.17
CA LEU A 86 4.37 10.91 0.90
C LEU A 86 5.54 10.52 -0.01
N SER A 87 5.23 9.91 -1.17
CA SER A 87 6.25 9.51 -2.15
C SER A 87 7.05 10.71 -2.64
N PHE A 88 6.37 11.80 -3.00
CA PHE A 88 7.01 13.03 -3.42
C PHE A 88 7.94 13.58 -2.33
N VAL A 89 7.43 13.71 -1.09
CA VAL A 89 8.21 14.25 0.03
C VAL A 89 9.42 13.38 0.32
N VAL A 90 9.27 12.05 0.35
CA VAL A 90 10.38 11.14 0.65
C VAL A 90 11.44 11.20 -0.46
N LEU A 91 11.04 11.05 -1.73
CA LEU A 91 11.97 11.11 -2.87
C LEU A 91 12.68 12.48 -2.97
N TRP A 92 11.98 13.56 -2.65
CA TRP A 92 12.56 14.90 -2.58
C TRP A 92 13.62 15.00 -1.48
N ASN A 93 13.32 14.51 -0.27
CA ASN A 93 14.28 14.51 0.85
C ASN A 93 15.49 13.61 0.59
N LEU A 94 15.31 12.53 -0.17
CA LEU A 94 16.41 11.65 -0.59
C LEU A 94 17.25 12.22 -1.74
N GLY A 95 16.86 13.36 -2.31
CA GLY A 95 17.54 13.97 -3.46
C GLY A 95 17.37 13.18 -4.76
N GLN A 96 16.33 12.33 -4.85
CA GLN A 96 16.05 11.50 -6.03
C GLN A 96 15.23 12.22 -7.11
N ILE A 97 14.75 13.43 -6.81
CA ILE A 97 14.05 14.33 -7.73
C ILE A 97 14.92 15.56 -7.96
N ASP A 98 15.39 15.75 -9.19
CA ASP A 98 16.09 16.95 -9.63
C ASP A 98 15.31 17.60 -10.78
N PHE A 99 14.68 18.74 -10.50
CA PHE A 99 13.88 19.49 -11.48
C PHE A 99 14.70 20.21 -12.55
N ALA A 100 16.01 20.39 -12.34
CA ALA A 100 16.88 21.11 -13.28
C ALA A 100 17.48 20.18 -14.33
N SER A 101 17.76 18.92 -13.97
CA SER A 101 18.46 17.97 -14.83
C SER A 101 17.59 16.83 -15.36
N MET A 102 16.53 16.44 -14.65
CA MET A 102 15.70 15.29 -15.03
C MET A 102 14.56 15.69 -15.98
N GLN A 103 14.18 14.74 -16.84
CA GLN A 103 12.99 14.87 -17.67
C GLN A 103 11.73 14.71 -16.81
N SER A 104 10.66 15.43 -17.14
CA SER A 104 9.39 15.36 -16.39
C SER A 104 8.80 13.97 -16.34
N GLU A 105 9.02 13.16 -17.38
CA GLU A 105 8.56 11.78 -17.47
C GLU A 105 9.24 10.89 -16.42
N GLU A 106 10.54 11.09 -16.18
CA GLU A 106 11.30 10.34 -15.17
C GLU A 106 10.81 10.65 -13.75
N ILE A 107 10.61 11.94 -13.46
CA ILE A 107 10.12 12.40 -12.16
C ILE A 107 8.72 11.81 -11.90
N MET A 108 7.84 11.86 -12.91
CA MET A 108 6.49 11.29 -12.79
C MET A 108 6.51 9.78 -12.68
N GLY A 109 7.37 9.08 -13.42
CA GLY A 109 7.52 7.62 -13.33
C GLY A 109 7.90 7.17 -11.92
N LYS A 110 8.93 7.79 -11.34
CA LYS A 110 9.38 7.54 -9.96
C LYS A 110 8.25 7.77 -8.96
N ILE A 111 7.62 8.94 -9.01
CA ILE A 111 6.57 9.30 -8.05
C ILE A 111 5.37 8.36 -8.19
N ILE A 112 4.90 8.05 -9.39
CA ILE A 112 3.70 7.24 -9.59
C ILE A 112 3.91 5.80 -9.12
N ILE A 113 5.07 5.20 -9.41
CA ILE A 113 5.36 3.83 -8.99
C ILE A 113 5.34 3.72 -7.47
N GLU A 114 6.04 4.63 -6.80
CA GLU A 114 6.08 4.68 -5.33
C GLU A 114 4.67 4.97 -4.77
N THR A 115 3.96 5.93 -5.36
CA THR A 115 2.61 6.32 -4.95
C THR A 115 1.68 5.12 -4.84
N MET A 116 1.70 4.23 -5.84
CA MET A 116 0.83 3.05 -5.85
C MET A 116 1.14 2.13 -4.67
N THR A 117 2.42 1.85 -4.42
CA THR A 117 2.86 1.04 -3.27
C THR A 117 2.47 1.69 -1.95
N VAL A 118 2.78 2.98 -1.78
CA VAL A 118 2.48 3.72 -0.55
C VAL A 118 0.97 3.74 -0.30
N ALA A 119 0.15 3.95 -1.34
CA ALA A 119 -1.31 4.01 -1.22
C ALA A 119 -1.89 2.69 -0.68
N ILE A 120 -1.39 1.53 -1.12
CA ILE A 120 -1.79 0.23 -0.55
C ILE A 120 -1.44 0.19 0.95
N GLY A 121 -0.23 0.63 1.32
CA GLY A 121 0.16 0.73 2.73
C GLY A 121 -0.73 1.68 3.54
N VAL A 122 -1.16 2.80 2.95
CA VAL A 122 -2.05 3.78 3.59
C VAL A 122 -3.40 3.15 3.87
N SER A 123 -3.97 2.45 2.89
CA SER A 123 -5.25 1.76 3.03
C SER A 123 -5.21 0.69 4.14
N VAL A 124 -4.17 -0.14 4.13
CA VAL A 124 -3.98 -1.17 5.17
C VAL A 124 -3.72 -0.55 6.54
N GLY A 125 -2.91 0.51 6.62
CA GLY A 125 -2.66 1.25 7.85
C GLY A 125 -3.92 1.82 8.47
N THR A 126 -4.76 2.43 7.65
CA THR A 126 -6.02 3.04 8.08
C THR A 126 -6.96 2.00 8.66
N ALA A 127 -7.11 0.85 7.99
CA ALA A 127 -7.94 -0.24 8.46
C ALA A 127 -7.38 -0.93 9.73
N GLN A 128 -6.09 -1.27 9.75
CA GLN A 128 -5.52 -2.13 10.80
C GLN A 128 -5.11 -1.38 12.08
N LEU A 129 -4.65 -0.14 11.96
CA LEU A 129 -4.34 0.70 13.13
C LEU A 129 -5.60 1.41 13.68
N GLY A 130 -6.70 1.34 12.92
CA GLY A 130 -8.01 1.90 13.23
C GLY A 130 -8.70 1.31 14.46
N GLY A 131 -8.59 -0.01 14.64
CA GLY A 131 -9.38 -0.79 15.61
C GLY A 131 -8.97 -0.66 17.09
N ALA A 132 -7.86 -0.01 17.41
CA ALA A 132 -7.35 0.05 18.79
C ALA A 132 -8.05 1.08 19.70
N GLY A 133 -9.02 1.87 19.18
CA GLY A 133 -9.57 3.04 19.87
C GLY A 133 -11.03 2.96 20.34
N GLU A 134 -11.80 1.95 19.92
CA GLU A 134 -13.25 1.85 20.23
C GLU A 134 -13.62 0.61 21.07
N GLN A 135 -12.68 0.11 21.88
CA GLN A 135 -12.99 -0.82 22.98
C GLN A 135 -12.87 -0.12 24.33
N SER A 136 -13.91 0.64 24.67
CA SER A 136 -14.36 0.81 26.05
C SER A 136 -15.77 0.24 26.16
N ASP A 137 -15.89 -1.10 26.17
CA ASP A 137 -16.55 -1.85 27.25
C ASP A 137 -16.42 -3.37 27.00
N GLY A 138 -15.84 -4.09 27.97
CA GLY A 138 -15.98 -5.53 28.22
C GLY A 138 -15.70 -6.55 27.11
N GLY A 139 -14.53 -7.21 27.17
CA GLY A 139 -14.35 -8.56 26.63
C GLY A 139 -12.97 -8.84 26.07
N GLU A 140 -12.26 -9.78 26.68
CA GLU A 140 -10.98 -10.31 26.20
C GLU A 140 -11.08 -10.77 24.73
N SER A 141 -10.32 -10.14 23.82
CA SER A 141 -9.69 -10.89 22.74
C SER A 141 -8.42 -10.21 22.25
N LYS A 142 -7.32 -10.95 22.41
CA LYS A 142 -5.99 -10.63 21.91
C LYS A 142 -6.01 -10.74 20.40
N ALA A 143 -5.43 -9.75 19.70
CA ALA A 143 -4.61 -9.92 18.50
C ALA A 143 -4.98 -11.04 17.50
N ASP A 144 -6.25 -11.29 17.27
CA ASP A 144 -6.71 -12.01 16.08
C ASP A 144 -6.87 -10.94 15.02
N VAL A 145 -5.97 -10.99 14.03
CA VAL A 145 -6.16 -10.37 12.71
C VAL A 145 -7.62 -10.58 12.35
N SER A 146 -8.44 -9.51 12.39
CA SER A 146 -9.89 -9.55 12.16
C SER A 146 -10.20 -10.14 10.76
N ALA A 147 -10.15 -11.46 10.70
CA ALA A 147 -10.75 -12.34 9.71
C ALA A 147 -12.21 -12.65 10.09
N GLU A 148 -12.75 -11.93 11.06
CA GLU A 148 -14.17 -11.87 11.43
C GLU A 148 -14.80 -10.54 11.03
N ALA A 149 -14.48 -10.05 9.82
CA ALA A 149 -15.44 -9.22 9.10
C ALA A 149 -16.66 -10.08 8.82
N GLY A 150 -17.83 -9.65 9.28
CA GLY A 150 -19.09 -10.35 9.16
C GLY A 150 -19.38 -10.80 7.73
N THR A 151 -19.97 -11.99 7.63
CA THR A 151 -20.50 -12.70 6.45
C THR A 151 -19.55 -13.62 5.68
N SER A 152 -20.12 -14.76 5.31
CA SER A 152 -19.60 -15.93 4.62
C SER A 152 -19.07 -15.71 3.19
N ASN A 153 -18.45 -14.58 2.89
CA ASN A 153 -17.95 -14.27 1.56
C ASN A 153 -16.46 -14.64 1.41
N THR A 154 -16.23 -15.83 0.86
CA THR A 154 -14.90 -16.32 0.44
C THR A 154 -14.13 -15.26 -0.38
N ASP A 155 -14.85 -14.49 -1.20
CA ASP A 155 -14.29 -13.50 -2.11
C ASP A 155 -13.60 -12.34 -1.37
N GLY A 156 -14.18 -11.85 -0.26
CA GLY A 156 -13.59 -10.79 0.54
C GLY A 156 -12.33 -11.24 1.26
N LYS A 157 -12.33 -12.48 1.78
CA LYS A 157 -11.15 -13.09 2.42
C LYS A 157 -10.01 -13.29 1.43
N LEU A 158 -10.32 -13.76 0.21
CA LEU A 158 -9.33 -13.93 -0.85
C LEU A 158 -8.71 -12.59 -1.25
N LEU A 159 -9.53 -11.54 -1.39
CA LEU A 159 -9.02 -10.23 -1.74
C LEU A 159 -8.15 -9.63 -0.63
N LEU A 160 -8.56 -9.76 0.63
CA LEU A 160 -7.78 -9.29 1.78
C LEU A 160 -6.43 -10.03 1.86
N ALA A 161 -6.45 -11.35 1.67
CA ALA A 161 -5.24 -12.17 1.59
C ALA A 161 -4.34 -11.76 0.43
N LEU A 162 -4.91 -11.46 -0.74
CA LEU A 162 -4.18 -10.96 -1.90
C LEU A 162 -3.50 -9.62 -1.58
N CYS A 163 -4.21 -8.66 -0.98
CA CYS A 163 -3.64 -7.37 -0.60
C CYS A 163 -2.50 -7.53 0.42
N GLY A 164 -2.71 -8.35 1.46
CA GLY A 164 -1.67 -8.67 2.44
C GLY A 164 -0.45 -9.35 1.81
N SER A 165 -0.67 -10.29 0.88
CA SER A 165 0.42 -10.95 0.17
C SER A 165 1.21 -9.99 -0.72
N ILE A 166 0.55 -9.04 -1.39
CA ILE A 166 1.18 -8.01 -2.21
C ILE A 166 2.02 -7.08 -1.34
N LEU A 167 1.54 -6.69 -0.16
CA LEU A 167 2.33 -5.89 0.76
C LEU A 167 3.57 -6.63 1.26
N ILE A 168 3.41 -7.89 1.70
CA ILE A 168 4.54 -8.68 2.19
C ILE A 168 5.55 -8.93 1.07
N ALA A 169 5.09 -9.35 -0.11
CA ALA A 169 5.95 -9.60 -1.26
C ALA A 169 6.60 -8.31 -1.79
N GLY A 170 5.85 -7.20 -1.79
CA GLY A 170 6.35 -5.90 -2.22
C GLY A 170 7.50 -5.41 -1.35
N ASN A 171 7.52 -5.71 -0.05
CA ASN A 171 8.66 -5.37 0.81
C ASN A 171 9.94 -6.14 0.46
N VAL A 172 9.86 -7.18 -0.38
CA VAL A 172 11.02 -7.83 -0.99
C VAL A 172 11.33 -7.10 -2.31
N ALA A 173 12.05 -5.98 -2.20
CA ALA A 173 12.50 -5.23 -3.36
C ALA A 173 13.38 -6.11 -4.27
N PRO A 174 13.33 -5.92 -5.61
CA PRO A 174 14.09 -6.73 -6.56
C PRO A 174 15.55 -6.27 -6.63
N THR A 175 16.22 -6.22 -5.48
CA THR A 175 17.63 -5.83 -5.35
C THR A 175 18.55 -6.92 -5.87
N GLU A 176 19.84 -6.60 -6.02
CA GLU A 176 20.87 -7.54 -6.52
C GLU A 176 20.99 -8.82 -5.69
N GLU A 177 20.59 -8.81 -4.41
CA GLU A 177 20.58 -9.98 -3.56
C GLU A 177 19.58 -11.05 -4.02
N ILE A 178 18.44 -10.65 -4.61
CA ILE A 178 17.39 -11.58 -5.03
C ILE A 178 17.87 -12.53 -6.17
N PRO A 179 18.41 -12.05 -7.30
CA PRO A 179 18.95 -12.94 -8.33
C PRO A 179 20.20 -13.70 -7.85
N MET A 180 21.01 -13.11 -6.96
CA MET A 180 22.16 -13.81 -6.38
C MET A 180 21.72 -15.03 -5.55
N ILE A 181 20.75 -14.86 -4.65
CA ILE A 181 20.15 -15.96 -3.88
C ILE A 181 19.55 -17.01 -4.80
N ALA A 182 18.84 -16.59 -5.86
CA ALA A 182 18.24 -17.51 -6.82
C ALA A 182 19.30 -18.36 -7.55
N TYR A 183 20.46 -17.80 -7.87
CA TYR A 183 21.58 -18.52 -8.51
C TYR A 183 22.30 -19.46 -7.54
N GLU A 184 22.47 -19.06 -6.28
CA GLU A 184 23.18 -19.83 -5.26
C GLU A 184 22.32 -20.94 -4.61
N THR A 185 21.00 -20.86 -4.74
CA THR A 185 20.07 -21.80 -4.11
C THR A 185 19.75 -23.00 -5.01
N THR A 186 19.85 -24.20 -4.46
CA THR A 186 19.45 -25.43 -5.17
C THR A 186 17.92 -25.48 -5.36
N PRO A 187 17.40 -25.97 -6.51
CA PRO A 187 15.95 -26.03 -6.77
C PRO A 187 15.12 -26.71 -5.67
N LEU A 188 15.68 -27.73 -5.01
CA LEU A 188 15.01 -28.44 -3.92
C LEU A 188 14.79 -27.55 -2.68
N ARG A 189 15.70 -26.61 -2.41
CA ARG A 189 15.59 -25.67 -1.29
C ARG A 189 14.58 -24.56 -1.59
N LEU A 190 14.46 -24.13 -2.85
CA LEU A 190 13.43 -23.19 -3.28
C LEU A 190 12.02 -23.79 -3.17
N LEU A 191 11.85 -25.08 -3.47
CA LEU A 191 10.56 -25.79 -3.35
C LEU A 191 10.12 -26.03 -1.90
N ALA A 192 11.05 -25.97 -0.95
CA ALA A 192 10.79 -26.25 0.47
C ALA A 192 10.39 -25.00 1.26
N MET A 193 10.65 -23.80 0.73
CA MET A 193 10.18 -22.52 1.26
C MET A 193 8.72 -22.27 0.85
#